data_AF-A0A2K2DM71-F1
#
_entry.id   AF-A0A2K2DM71-F1
#
_cell.length_a   1.000
_cell.length_b   1.000
_cell.length_c   1.000
_cell.angle_alpha   90.00
_cell.angle_beta   90.00
_cell.angle_gamma   90.00
#
_symmetry.space_group_name_H-M   'P 1'
#
loop_
_entity.id
_entity.type
_entity.pdbx_description
1 polymer ?
#
loop_
_entity_poly.entity_id
_entity_poly.type
_entity_poly.pdbx_seq_one_letter_code
_entity_poly.pdbx_strand_id
1 'polypeptide(L)'
;MDEMMRGQRGWRELQALGDKINQFTGMIEGLIWSPKGSDSNDQHDDWAFEEGPHSDFSGPTCGSTACVAIVRNSQLVVANAGDSRCVISRKGQAYNLSRDHKPELEAERERILKAGGYIQMGRVNGTINLARAIGDMEFKQNKFLSPDKQMLTANPDINTVELCDDDDFLVLACDGIWDCMSSQQLVDFIHEHINTESSLSAVCERVLDRCLAPSTLGGEGCDNMTMILVQFKKPIDHEKNASASEQPSIEGKNDSAGEQLAAGNTEQP
;
A
#
# COMPACT_ATOMS: atom_id res chain seq x y z
N MET A 1 0.96 18.70 -5.56
CA MET A 1 -0.17 18.74 -4.60
C MET A 1 -0.08 19.97 -3.72
N ASP A 2 1.04 20.18 -3.01
CA ASP A 2 1.25 21.36 -2.13
C ASP A 2 1.05 22.72 -2.79
N GLU A 3 1.54 22.92 -4.02
CA GLU A 3 1.35 24.19 -4.73
C GLU A 3 -0.13 24.54 -4.95
N MET A 4 -0.98 23.52 -5.19
CA MET A 4 -2.42 23.71 -5.38
C MET A 4 -3.15 24.10 -4.08
N MET A 5 -2.50 23.93 -2.92
CA MET A 5 -3.08 24.24 -1.61
C MET A 5 -2.72 25.65 -1.12
N ARG A 6 -2.01 26.45 -1.93
CA ARG A 6 -1.61 27.82 -1.60
C ARG A 6 -2.51 28.86 -2.27
N GLY A 7 -2.39 30.10 -1.80
CA GLY A 7 -3.02 31.26 -2.39
C GLY A 7 -4.55 31.21 -2.38
N GLN A 8 -5.15 32.09 -3.17
CA GLN A 8 -6.58 32.33 -3.15
C GLN A 8 -7.40 31.08 -3.50
N ARG A 9 -6.89 30.23 -4.40
CA ARG A 9 -7.53 28.98 -4.80
C ARG A 9 -7.48 27.93 -3.69
N GLY A 10 -6.28 27.64 -3.18
CA GLY A 10 -6.10 26.64 -2.12
C GLY A 10 -6.94 26.96 -0.88
N TRP A 11 -7.03 28.24 -0.52
CA TRP A 11 -7.89 28.69 0.58
C TRP A 11 -9.38 28.43 0.34
N ARG A 12 -9.89 28.75 -0.86
CA ARG A 12 -11.31 28.53 -1.23
C ARG A 12 -11.69 27.05 -1.20
N GLU A 13 -10.85 26.18 -1.78
CA GLU A 13 -11.10 24.73 -1.80
C GLU A 13 -11.15 24.14 -0.39
N LEU A 14 -10.22 24.54 0.48
CA LEU A 14 -10.22 24.11 1.88
C LEU A 14 -11.45 24.59 2.63
N GLN A 15 -11.90 25.83 2.41
CA GLN A 15 -13.11 26.36 3.03
C GLN A 15 -14.35 25.57 2.57
N ALA A 16 -14.49 25.34 1.27
CA ALA A 16 -15.60 24.57 0.71
C ALA A 16 -15.66 23.14 1.26
N LEU A 17 -14.49 22.52 1.50
CA LEU A 17 -14.40 21.21 2.15
C LEU A 17 -14.84 21.28 3.62
N GLY A 18 -14.38 22.29 4.37
CA GLY A 18 -14.77 22.50 5.77
C GLY A 18 -16.27 22.68 5.94
N ASP A 19 -16.90 23.47 5.06
CA ASP A 19 -18.35 23.70 5.07
C ASP A 19 -19.13 22.42 4.79
N LYS A 20 -18.65 21.57 3.86
CA LYS A 20 -19.25 20.26 3.57
C LYS A 20 -19.07 19.26 4.71
N ILE A 21 -17.90 19.24 5.36
CA ILE A 21 -17.66 18.37 6.53
C ILE A 21 -18.60 18.75 7.68
N ASN A 22 -18.80 20.04 7.93
CA ASN A 22 -19.74 20.50 8.96
C ASN A 22 -21.20 20.15 8.66
N GLN A 23 -21.58 20.03 7.37
CA GLN A 23 -22.90 19.50 6.99
C GLN A 23 -22.97 17.98 7.16
N PHE A 24 -21.89 17.27 6.84
CA PHE A 24 -21.83 15.82 6.89
C PHE A 24 -21.76 15.29 8.33
N THR A 25 -21.07 15.96 9.25
CA THR A 25 -21.07 15.61 10.69
C THR A 25 -22.47 15.68 11.32
N GLY A 26 -23.44 16.35 10.68
CA GLY A 26 -24.86 16.28 11.04
C GLY A 26 -25.63 15.06 10.51
N MET A 27 -25.02 14.20 9.68
CA MET A 27 -25.69 13.10 8.96
C MET A 27 -24.99 11.72 9.06
N ILE A 28 -23.94 11.51 9.86
CA ILE A 28 -23.24 10.22 9.88
C ILE A 28 -23.94 9.21 10.81
N GLU A 29 -24.92 8.50 10.26
CA GLU A 29 -24.99 7.03 10.33
C GLU A 29 -24.84 6.50 8.90
N GLY A 30 -23.72 5.80 8.62
CA GLY A 30 -23.57 4.86 7.52
C GLY A 30 -23.57 5.42 6.08
N LEU A 31 -22.38 5.47 5.46
CA LEU A 31 -22.09 5.16 4.04
C LEU A 31 -20.79 5.87 3.62
N ILE A 32 -19.71 5.10 3.50
CA ILE A 32 -18.48 5.52 2.83
C ILE A 32 -18.81 5.62 1.32
N TRP A 33 -19.04 6.83 0.83
CA TRP A 33 -19.26 7.11 -0.59
C TRP A 33 -17.97 7.61 -1.23
N SER A 34 -17.48 6.89 -2.24
CA SER A 34 -16.48 7.39 -3.19
C SER A 34 -17.23 8.18 -4.27
N PRO A 35 -16.96 9.48 -4.50
CA PRO A 35 -17.62 10.23 -5.56
C PRO A 35 -17.23 9.63 -6.92
N LYS A 36 -18.15 8.86 -7.52
CA LYS A 36 -18.07 8.52 -8.94
C LYS A 36 -18.09 9.83 -9.73
N GLY A 37 -17.08 10.02 -10.58
CA GLY A 37 -17.08 11.05 -11.61
C GLY A 37 -18.25 10.82 -12.56
N SER A 38 -19.30 11.61 -12.37
CA SER A 38 -20.43 11.76 -13.28
C SER A 38 -21.02 13.13 -13.03
N ASP A 39 -20.48 14.12 -13.73
CA ASP A 39 -21.24 15.11 -14.47
C ASP A 39 -20.24 16.04 -15.13
N SER A 40 -19.89 15.70 -16.37
CA SER A 40 -19.27 16.61 -17.32
C SER A 40 -20.29 17.68 -17.68
N ASN A 41 -20.49 18.65 -16.78
CA ASN A 41 -21.02 19.94 -17.18
C ASN A 41 -19.87 20.74 -17.75
N ASP A 42 -20.02 21.08 -19.03
CA ASP A 42 -19.19 21.89 -19.89
C ASP A 42 -19.13 23.36 -19.39
N GLN A 43 -18.73 23.56 -18.13
CA GLN A 43 -18.36 24.88 -17.63
C GLN A 43 -16.94 25.15 -18.11
N HIS A 44 -16.86 26.02 -19.12
CA HIS A 44 -15.62 26.63 -19.53
C HIS A 44 -14.99 27.29 -18.31
N ASP A 45 -13.87 26.74 -17.86
CA ASP A 45 -13.09 27.15 -16.69
C ASP A 45 -12.41 28.50 -16.96
N ASP A 46 -13.19 29.57 -16.96
CA ASP A 46 -12.75 30.95 -17.19
C ASP A 46 -12.21 31.52 -15.87
N TRP A 47 -11.02 31.06 -15.47
CA TRP A 47 -10.44 31.34 -14.14
C TRP A 47 -9.85 32.74 -14.02
N ALA A 48 -10.69 33.71 -13.66
CA ALA A 48 -10.27 35.07 -13.32
C ALA A 48 -9.53 35.16 -11.97
N PHE A 49 -8.21 35.45 -12.06
CA PHE A 49 -7.27 36.01 -11.08
C PHE A 49 -6.98 35.23 -9.77
N GLU A 50 -5.73 34.81 -9.61
CA GLU A 50 -5.11 34.41 -8.32
C GLU A 50 -5.06 35.57 -7.29
N GLU A 51 -5.37 36.79 -7.72
CA GLU A 51 -5.43 37.98 -6.87
C GLU A 51 -6.74 37.99 -6.08
N GLY A 52 -6.62 38.05 -4.76
CA GLY A 52 -7.73 38.11 -3.82
C GLY A 52 -7.25 38.25 -2.37
N PRO A 53 -8.17 38.41 -1.41
CA PRO A 53 -7.84 38.65 0.00
C PRO A 53 -7.04 37.53 0.68
N HIS A 54 -6.95 36.34 0.05
CA HIS A 54 -6.19 35.19 0.53
C HIS A 54 -5.10 34.75 -0.46
N SER A 55 -4.67 35.65 -1.35
CA SER A 55 -3.56 35.40 -2.29
C SER A 55 -2.22 35.10 -1.58
N ASP A 56 -2.05 35.56 -0.34
CA ASP A 56 -0.90 35.30 0.52
C ASP A 56 -1.02 34.05 1.40
N PHE A 57 -2.11 33.28 1.27
CA PHE A 57 -2.31 32.05 2.03
C PHE A 57 -1.15 31.08 1.77
N SER A 58 -0.37 30.81 2.83
CA SER A 58 0.83 29.98 2.77
C SER A 58 0.52 28.49 2.59
N GLY A 59 -0.75 28.10 2.78
CA GLY A 59 -1.25 26.74 2.74
C GLY A 59 -1.49 26.15 4.14
N PRO A 60 -1.97 24.90 4.24
CA PRO A 60 -2.33 24.29 5.51
C PRO A 60 -1.12 24.02 6.40
N THR A 61 -1.31 24.16 7.72
CA THR A 61 -0.30 23.81 8.74
C THR A 61 -0.39 22.36 9.19
N CYS A 62 -1.48 21.65 8.87
CA CYS A 62 -1.56 20.21 9.02
C CYS A 62 -0.94 19.50 7.81
N GLY A 63 -0.54 18.26 8.03
CA GLY A 63 -0.02 17.40 6.97
C GLY A 63 -0.53 15.98 7.08
N SER A 64 -0.18 15.19 6.07
CA SER A 64 -0.53 13.78 5.98
C SER A 64 0.53 13.02 5.20
N THR A 65 0.78 11.79 5.63
CA THR A 65 1.57 10.83 4.84
C THR A 65 0.71 10.28 3.71
N ALA A 66 1.36 9.74 2.67
CA ALA A 66 0.67 9.04 1.61
C ALA A 66 1.48 7.83 1.17
N CYS A 67 0.93 6.64 1.39
CA CYS A 67 1.43 5.39 0.85
C CYS A 67 0.37 4.82 -0.09
N VAL A 68 0.66 4.78 -1.39
CA VAL A 68 -0.30 4.48 -2.45
C VAL A 68 0.20 3.30 -3.27
N ALA A 69 -0.68 2.35 -3.55
CA ALA A 69 -0.43 1.23 -4.45
C ALA A 69 -1.39 1.29 -5.64
N ILE A 70 -0.85 1.16 -6.85
CA ILE A 70 -1.61 1.09 -8.11
C ILE A 70 -1.28 -0.24 -8.77
N VAL A 71 -2.32 -1.07 -8.95
CA VAL A 71 -2.21 -2.33 -9.69
C VAL A 71 -2.79 -2.14 -11.08
N ARG A 72 -1.99 -2.40 -12.11
CA ARG A 72 -2.41 -2.40 -13.51
C ARG A 72 -1.88 -3.65 -14.20
N ASN A 73 -2.78 -4.56 -14.55
CA ASN A 73 -2.41 -5.91 -15.03
C ASN A 73 -1.51 -6.60 -13.98
N SER A 74 -0.34 -7.09 -14.39
CA SER A 74 0.65 -7.69 -13.49
C SER A 74 1.61 -6.67 -12.87
N GLN A 75 1.49 -5.38 -13.20
CA GLN A 75 2.39 -4.37 -12.66
C GLN A 75 1.81 -3.74 -11.39
N LEU A 76 2.61 -3.70 -10.34
CA LEU A 76 2.34 -3.00 -9.09
C LEU A 76 3.29 -1.80 -8.95
N VAL A 77 2.72 -0.61 -8.89
CA VAL A 77 3.44 0.65 -8.62
C VAL A 77 3.11 1.11 -7.22
N VAL A 78 4.13 1.31 -6.39
CA VAL A 78 4.01 1.83 -5.02
C VAL A 78 4.69 3.19 -4.94
N ALA A 79 3.96 4.20 -4.47
CA ALA A 79 4.47 5.53 -4.21
C ALA A 79 4.32 5.87 -2.72
N ASN A 80 5.40 6.27 -2.06
CA ASN A 80 5.38 6.62 -0.63
C ASN A 80 5.97 8.01 -0.35
N ALA A 81 5.25 8.81 0.42
CA ALA A 81 5.72 10.06 1.01
C ALA A 81 5.30 10.09 2.49
N GLY A 82 6.25 9.82 3.39
CA GLY A 82 6.03 9.68 4.82
C GLY A 82 6.52 8.33 5.35
N ASP A 83 6.03 7.94 6.52
CA ASP A 83 6.42 6.72 7.25
C ASP A 83 5.31 5.67 7.37
N SER A 84 4.19 5.86 6.66
CA SER A 84 3.36 4.72 6.26
C SER A 84 4.18 3.77 5.38
N ARG A 85 3.84 2.47 5.41
CA ARG A 85 4.61 1.43 4.70
C ARG A 85 3.73 0.49 3.91
N CYS A 86 4.24 0.07 2.76
CA CYS A 86 3.68 -0.97 1.91
C CYS A 86 4.60 -2.19 1.87
N VAL A 87 4.03 -3.37 2.12
CA VAL A 87 4.73 -4.64 2.19
C VAL A 87 3.99 -5.67 1.37
N ILE A 88 4.69 -6.40 0.52
CA ILE A 88 4.15 -7.57 -0.18
C ILE A 88 4.65 -8.85 0.49
N SER A 89 3.74 -9.80 0.69
CA SER A 89 4.10 -11.17 1.06
C SER A 89 4.31 -11.99 -0.20
N ARG A 90 5.49 -12.61 -0.32
CA ARG A 90 5.82 -13.53 -1.42
C ARG A 90 6.42 -14.79 -0.84
N LYS A 91 5.77 -15.94 -1.07
CA LYS A 91 6.10 -17.23 -0.42
C LYS A 91 6.21 -17.13 1.10
N GLY A 92 5.30 -16.38 1.72
CA GLY A 92 5.34 -16.14 3.17
C GLY A 92 6.47 -15.23 3.68
N GLN A 93 7.28 -14.65 2.80
CA GLN A 93 8.34 -13.70 3.18
C GLN A 93 7.91 -12.26 2.91
N ALA A 94 8.25 -11.35 3.82
CA ALA A 94 7.94 -9.95 3.72
C ALA A 94 8.96 -9.21 2.84
N TYR A 95 8.46 -8.50 1.83
CA TYR A 95 9.27 -7.61 1.00
C TYR A 95 8.71 -6.20 1.11
N ASN A 96 9.52 -5.28 1.66
CA ASN A 96 9.16 -3.87 1.75
C ASN A 96 9.18 -3.26 0.35
N LEU A 97 8.02 -2.77 -0.11
CA LEU A 97 7.89 -2.09 -1.40
C LEU A 97 8.05 -0.57 -1.27
N SER A 98 7.94 -0.03 -0.05
CA SER A 98 8.28 1.35 0.27
C SER A 98 9.31 1.42 1.40
N ARG A 99 9.88 2.62 1.57
CA ARG A 99 10.77 2.98 2.68
C ARG A 99 10.16 4.11 3.48
N ASP A 100 10.21 4.01 4.80
CA ASP A 100 9.72 5.05 5.71
C ASP A 100 10.65 6.25 5.69
N HIS A 101 10.10 7.44 5.45
CA HIS A 101 10.87 8.67 5.34
C HIS A 101 11.06 9.34 6.71
N LYS A 102 11.97 8.79 7.51
CA LYS A 102 12.38 9.36 8.80
C LYS A 102 13.51 10.39 8.64
N PRO A 103 13.56 11.47 9.43
CA PRO A 103 14.56 12.53 9.30
C PRO A 103 16.02 12.04 9.37
N GLU A 104 16.29 10.95 10.08
CA GLU A 104 17.63 10.40 10.30
C GLU A 104 18.19 9.66 9.08
N LEU A 105 17.36 9.36 8.07
CA LEU A 105 17.85 8.77 6.84
C LEU A 105 18.79 9.72 6.12
N GLU A 106 19.95 9.22 5.67
CA GLU A 106 21.03 10.08 5.15
C GLU A 106 20.56 11.06 4.06
N ALA A 107 19.80 10.59 3.07
CA ALA A 107 19.28 11.43 2.00
C ALA A 107 18.29 12.51 2.50
N GLU A 108 17.45 12.15 3.47
CA GLU A 108 16.47 13.07 4.08
C GLU A 108 17.18 14.11 4.95
N ARG A 109 18.11 13.67 5.80
CA ARG A 109 18.96 14.51 6.65
C ARG A 109 19.74 15.50 5.81
N GLU A 110 20.37 15.05 4.73
CA GLU A 110 21.12 15.93 3.83
C GLU A 110 20.21 17.00 3.21
N ARG A 111 19.01 16.64 2.75
CA ARG A 111 18.03 17.60 2.22
C ARG A 111 17.61 18.61 3.29
N ILE A 112 17.25 18.15 4.48
CA ILE A 112 16.80 19.00 5.59
C ILE A 112 17.87 20.04 5.95
N LEU A 113 19.14 19.61 6.09
CA LEU A 113 20.25 20.49 6.41
C LEU A 113 20.54 21.49 5.28
N LYS A 114 20.53 21.05 4.02
CA LYS A 114 20.69 21.94 2.84
C LYS A 114 19.56 22.97 2.73
N ALA A 115 18.37 22.62 3.20
CA ALA A 115 17.23 23.52 3.23
C ALA A 115 17.27 24.55 4.38
N GLY A 116 18.28 24.47 5.25
CA GLY A 116 18.47 25.35 6.41
C GLY A 116 17.82 24.87 7.70
N GLY A 117 17.26 23.65 7.71
CA GLY A 117 16.71 23.02 8.90
C GLY A 117 17.77 22.30 9.74
N TYR A 118 17.33 21.75 10.88
CA TYR A 118 18.14 20.87 11.72
C TYR A 118 17.31 19.68 12.22
N ILE A 119 17.99 18.68 12.78
CA ILE A 119 17.33 17.52 13.39
C ILE A 119 17.68 17.48 14.87
N GLN A 120 16.66 17.42 15.73
CA GLN A 120 16.80 17.31 17.17
C GLN A 120 15.89 16.19 17.67
N MET A 121 16.47 15.18 18.33
CA MET A 121 15.73 14.02 18.86
C MET A 121 14.83 13.36 17.80
N GLY A 122 15.37 13.17 16.59
CA GLY A 122 14.66 12.56 15.45
C GLY A 122 13.59 13.43 14.81
N ARG A 123 13.52 14.72 15.17
CA ARG A 123 12.51 15.64 14.66
C ARG A 123 13.13 16.79 13.87
N VAL A 124 12.54 17.11 12.72
CA VAL A 124 12.87 18.28 11.91
C VAL A 124 12.52 19.55 12.69
N ASN A 125 13.51 20.41 12.89
CA ASN A 125 13.47 21.58 13.75
C ASN A 125 12.96 21.30 15.18
N GLY A 126 13.06 20.05 15.67
CA GLY A 126 12.53 19.64 16.96
C GLY A 126 11.01 19.43 17.00
N THR A 127 10.30 19.62 15.89
CA THR A 127 8.82 19.58 15.84
C THR A 127 8.29 18.26 15.29
N ILE A 128 8.62 17.92 14.03
CA ILE A 128 7.98 16.83 13.29
C ILE A 128 8.94 15.66 13.06
N ASN A 129 8.50 14.43 13.32
CA ASN A 129 9.26 13.19 13.16
C ASN A 129 9.14 12.56 11.75
N LEU A 130 8.70 13.35 10.77
CA LEU A 130 8.55 12.99 9.36
C LEU A 130 9.49 13.83 8.50
N ALA A 131 10.05 13.22 7.46
CA ALA A 131 10.80 13.95 6.44
C ALA A 131 9.98 14.26 5.19
N ARG A 132 8.91 13.49 4.92
CA ARG A 132 8.04 13.68 3.76
C ARG A 132 6.57 13.64 4.16
N ALA A 133 5.79 14.56 3.62
CA ALA A 133 4.35 14.69 3.88
C ALA A 133 3.73 15.59 2.82
N ILE A 134 2.43 15.45 2.59
CA ILE A 134 1.59 16.44 1.91
C ILE A 134 1.13 17.47 2.95
N GLY A 135 1.08 18.76 2.63
CA GLY A 135 0.75 19.81 3.60
C GLY A 135 1.97 20.28 4.38
N ASP A 136 1.85 20.52 5.69
CA ASP A 136 2.94 20.98 6.56
C ASP A 136 3.69 22.19 5.97
N MET A 137 2.93 23.16 5.47
CA MET A 137 3.47 24.17 4.56
C MET A 137 4.50 25.08 5.23
N GLU A 138 4.51 25.18 6.56
CA GLU A 138 5.52 25.92 7.31
C GLU A 138 6.96 25.44 7.05
N PHE A 139 7.14 24.16 6.70
CA PHE A 139 8.44 23.56 6.38
C PHE A 139 8.83 23.68 4.89
N LYS A 140 7.99 24.34 4.08
CA LYS A 140 8.05 24.38 2.61
C LYS A 140 8.07 25.80 2.03
N GLN A 141 8.48 26.78 2.85
CA GLN A 141 8.43 28.21 2.47
C GLN A 141 9.76 28.77 1.91
N ASN A 142 10.78 27.94 1.69
CA ASN A 142 12.04 28.44 1.14
C ASN A 142 11.86 28.80 -0.34
N LYS A 143 11.81 30.10 -0.64
CA LYS A 143 11.56 30.64 -2.00
C LYS A 143 12.67 30.34 -3.02
N PHE A 144 13.85 29.91 -2.56
CA PHE A 144 15.00 29.63 -3.40
C PHE A 144 15.19 28.14 -3.70
N LEU A 145 14.32 27.29 -3.14
CA LEU A 145 14.38 25.83 -3.31
C LEU A 145 13.15 25.35 -4.08
N SER A 146 13.35 24.37 -4.94
CA SER A 146 12.27 23.64 -5.57
C SER A 146 11.48 22.82 -4.53
N PRO A 147 10.22 22.43 -4.82
CA PRO A 147 9.37 21.68 -3.87
C PRO A 147 10.00 20.37 -3.34
N ASP A 148 10.80 19.69 -4.15
CA ASP A 148 11.54 18.47 -3.80
C ASP A 148 12.74 18.72 -2.87
N LYS A 149 13.18 19.98 -2.72
CA LYS A 149 14.36 20.38 -1.93
C LYS A 149 14.02 21.14 -0.66
N GLN A 150 12.74 21.31 -0.36
CA GLN A 150 12.28 21.88 0.91
C GLN A 150 12.68 20.96 2.10
N MET A 151 12.58 21.46 3.34
CA MET A 151 12.92 20.63 4.50
C MET A 151 12.03 19.39 4.58
N LEU A 152 10.72 19.58 4.45
CA LEU A 152 9.75 18.51 4.16
C LEU A 152 9.38 18.55 2.70
N THR A 153 9.15 17.41 2.08
CA THR A 153 8.69 17.34 0.69
C THR A 153 7.52 16.37 0.53
N ALA A 154 6.60 16.69 -0.38
CA ALA A 154 5.56 15.76 -0.81
C ALA A 154 6.01 14.86 -1.97
N ASN A 155 7.28 14.94 -2.40
CA ASN A 155 7.81 14.14 -3.49
C ASN A 155 7.93 12.66 -3.05
N PRO A 156 7.19 11.71 -3.63
CA PRO A 156 7.22 10.33 -3.20
C PRO A 156 8.44 9.58 -3.75
N ASP A 157 8.91 8.58 -3.02
CA ASP A 157 9.69 7.50 -3.62
C ASP A 157 8.75 6.56 -4.35
N ILE A 158 9.12 6.15 -5.58
CA ILE A 158 8.31 5.27 -6.43
C ILE A 158 9.07 3.97 -6.68
N ASN A 159 8.42 2.86 -6.40
CA ASN A 159 8.90 1.52 -6.69
C ASN A 159 7.91 0.80 -7.62
N THR A 160 8.40 0.09 -8.63
CA THR A 160 7.57 -0.68 -9.57
C THR A 160 8.06 -2.11 -9.59
N VAL A 161 7.15 -3.05 -9.37
CA VAL A 161 7.43 -4.48 -9.37
C VAL A 161 6.43 -5.23 -10.25
N GLU A 162 6.87 -6.33 -10.84
CA GLU A 162 5.97 -7.28 -11.50
C GLU A 162 5.48 -8.30 -10.47
N LEU A 163 4.17 -8.46 -10.42
CA LEU A 163 3.47 -9.48 -9.66
C LEU A 163 3.71 -10.84 -10.30
N CYS A 164 3.83 -11.87 -9.47
CA CYS A 164 3.92 -13.25 -9.89
C CYS A 164 3.05 -14.16 -9.02
N ASP A 165 2.92 -15.43 -9.42
CA ASP A 165 2.06 -16.41 -8.74
C ASP A 165 2.51 -16.75 -7.31
N ASP A 166 3.72 -16.34 -6.95
CA ASP A 166 4.29 -16.48 -5.63
C ASP A 166 3.84 -15.38 -4.65
N ASP A 167 3.19 -14.31 -5.15
CA ASP A 167 2.67 -13.22 -4.33
C ASP A 167 1.36 -13.63 -3.64
N ASP A 168 1.35 -13.57 -2.31
CA ASP A 168 0.23 -14.02 -1.49
C ASP A 168 -0.76 -12.86 -1.23
N PHE A 169 -0.25 -11.74 -0.71
CA PHE A 169 -1.03 -10.55 -0.39
C PHE A 169 -0.16 -9.29 -0.28
N LEU A 170 -0.81 -8.13 -0.34
CA LEU A 170 -0.23 -6.81 -0.14
C LEU A 170 -0.84 -6.15 1.10
N VAL A 171 0.01 -5.49 1.90
CA VAL A 171 -0.40 -4.71 3.07
C VAL A 171 0.04 -3.27 2.88
N LEU A 172 -0.87 -2.33 3.16
CA LEU A 172 -0.56 -0.93 3.40
C LEU A 172 -1.02 -0.59 4.81
N ALA A 173 -0.17 0.02 5.64
CA ALA A 173 -0.57 0.48 6.96
C ALA A 173 0.20 1.74 7.39
N CYS A 174 -0.36 2.47 8.36
CA CYS A 174 0.33 3.57 9.03
C CYS A 174 1.32 3.06 10.10
N ASP A 175 2.15 3.96 10.59
CA ASP A 175 3.13 3.75 11.66
C ASP A 175 2.53 3.21 12.96
N GLY A 176 1.27 3.55 13.30
CA GLY A 176 0.57 2.93 14.42
C GLY A 176 0.56 1.39 14.42
N ILE A 177 0.70 0.75 13.25
CA ILE A 177 0.92 -0.70 13.11
C ILE A 177 2.42 -1.04 13.06
N TRP A 178 3.20 -0.31 12.26
CA TRP A 178 4.60 -0.64 12.01
C TRP A 178 5.56 -0.36 13.16
N ASP A 179 5.15 0.49 14.10
CA ASP A 179 5.85 0.72 15.37
C ASP A 179 5.66 -0.47 16.33
N CYS A 180 4.57 -1.24 16.18
CA CYS A 180 4.26 -2.39 17.01
C CYS A 180 4.79 -3.72 16.43
N MET A 181 4.88 -3.81 15.10
CA MET A 181 5.23 -5.04 14.38
C MET A 181 6.21 -4.77 13.25
N SER A 182 7.27 -5.58 13.17
CA SER A 182 8.11 -5.62 11.97
C SER A 182 7.34 -6.18 10.77
N SER A 183 7.82 -5.89 9.56
CA SER A 183 7.20 -6.38 8.32
C SER A 183 7.01 -7.89 8.30
N GLN A 184 8.01 -8.66 8.76
CA GLN A 184 7.91 -10.12 8.78
C GLN A 184 6.93 -10.60 9.86
N GLN A 185 6.95 -10.02 11.07
CA GLN A 185 5.99 -10.38 12.12
C GLN A 185 4.56 -10.16 11.67
N LEU A 186 4.27 -9.07 10.96
CA LEU A 186 2.93 -8.82 10.44
C LEU A 186 2.54 -9.83 9.35
N VAL A 187 3.46 -10.14 8.41
CA VAL A 187 3.22 -11.15 7.38
C VAL A 187 2.94 -12.52 7.98
N ASP A 188 3.75 -12.96 8.95
CA ASP A 188 3.57 -14.24 9.64
C ASP A 188 2.20 -14.29 10.34
N PHE A 189 1.84 -13.23 11.07
CA PHE A 189 0.57 -13.14 11.78
C PHE A 189 -0.63 -13.17 10.83
N ILE A 190 -0.55 -12.51 9.67
CA ILE A 190 -1.61 -12.58 8.65
C ILE A 190 -1.73 -14.01 8.10
N HIS A 191 -0.62 -14.70 7.81
CA HIS A 191 -0.67 -16.08 7.32
C HIS A 191 -1.34 -17.04 8.31
N GLU A 192 -1.18 -16.82 9.62
CA GLU A 192 -1.86 -17.60 10.67
C GLU A 192 -3.40 -17.43 10.65
N HIS A 193 -3.89 -16.26 10.23
CA HIS A 193 -5.31 -15.87 10.36
C HIS A 193 -6.07 -15.84 9.03
N ILE A 194 -5.39 -15.67 7.89
CA ILE A 194 -6.02 -15.38 6.59
C ILE A 194 -6.92 -16.53 6.08
N ASN A 195 -6.66 -17.77 6.50
CA ASN A 195 -7.44 -18.95 6.13
C ASN A 195 -8.43 -19.40 7.22
N THR A 196 -8.35 -18.82 8.41
CA THR A 196 -9.19 -19.21 9.57
C THR A 196 -10.28 -18.19 9.86
N GLU A 197 -10.04 -16.92 9.54
CA GLU A 197 -10.99 -15.84 9.71
C GLU A 197 -12.03 -15.78 8.58
N SER A 198 -13.19 -15.22 8.91
CA SER A 198 -14.34 -15.16 7.99
C SER A 198 -14.15 -14.20 6.81
N SER A 199 -13.27 -13.21 6.95
CA SER A 199 -13.06 -12.13 5.99
C SER A 199 -11.72 -11.44 6.20
N LEU A 200 -11.23 -10.72 5.17
CA LEU A 200 -10.00 -9.93 5.27
C LEU A 200 -10.13 -8.78 6.30
N SER A 201 -11.33 -8.24 6.51
CA SER A 201 -11.56 -7.23 7.55
C SER A 201 -11.39 -7.82 8.95
N ALA A 202 -11.86 -9.04 9.19
CA ALA A 202 -11.63 -9.73 10.46
C ALA A 202 -10.14 -9.98 10.72
N VAL A 203 -9.35 -10.30 9.67
CA VAL A 203 -7.88 -10.39 9.79
C VAL A 203 -7.27 -9.04 10.17
N CYS A 204 -7.73 -7.94 9.57
CA CYS A 204 -7.27 -6.59 9.93
C CYS A 204 -7.62 -6.26 11.38
N GLU A 205 -8.84 -6.57 11.85
CA GLU A 205 -9.24 -6.39 13.25
C GLU A 205 -8.31 -7.14 14.21
N ARG A 206 -7.93 -8.38 13.90
CA ARG A 206 -6.95 -9.14 14.70
C ARG A 206 -5.59 -8.46 14.78
N VAL A 207 -5.12 -7.86 13.68
CA VAL A 207 -3.86 -7.11 13.66
C VAL A 207 -3.96 -5.86 14.52
N LEU A 208 -5.06 -5.11 14.41
CA LEU A 208 -5.30 -3.91 15.20
C LEU A 208 -5.38 -4.23 16.70
N ASP A 209 -6.12 -5.27 17.07
CA ASP A 209 -6.21 -5.76 18.46
C ASP A 209 -4.83 -6.20 19.00
N ARG A 210 -4.00 -6.80 18.14
CA ARG A 210 -2.64 -7.23 18.50
C ARG A 210 -1.71 -6.06 18.76
N CYS A 211 -1.88 -4.94 18.04
CA CYS A 211 -1.09 -3.72 18.18
C CYS A 211 -1.60 -2.81 19.30
N LEU A 212 -2.87 -2.93 19.69
CA LEU A 212 -3.47 -2.06 20.71
C LEU A 212 -2.75 -2.18 22.06
N ALA A 213 -2.33 -1.04 22.60
CA ALA A 213 -1.66 -1.00 23.89
C ALA A 213 -2.60 -1.42 25.03
N PRO A 214 -2.13 -2.21 26.01
CA PRO A 214 -2.92 -2.47 27.21
C PRO A 214 -3.03 -1.24 28.12
N SER A 215 -2.12 -0.26 27.96
CA SER A 215 -2.12 1.01 28.69
C SER A 215 -1.31 2.07 27.93
N THR A 216 -1.56 3.34 28.21
CA THR A 216 -0.89 4.48 27.55
C THR A 216 0.53 4.77 28.08
N LEU A 217 1.05 3.97 29.01
CA LEU A 217 2.34 4.23 29.65
C LEU A 217 3.54 3.89 28.75
N GLY A 218 3.35 3.04 27.73
CA GLY A 218 4.41 2.52 26.86
C GLY A 218 4.59 3.25 25.53
N GLY A 219 3.66 4.11 25.12
CA GLY A 219 3.69 4.84 23.85
C GLY A 219 3.36 3.99 22.60
N GLU A 220 3.93 2.78 22.48
CA GLU A 220 3.57 1.83 21.41
C GLU A 220 2.09 1.42 21.53
N GLY A 221 1.40 1.29 20.39
CA GLY A 221 0.00 0.86 20.35
C GLY A 221 -1.02 1.91 20.81
N CYS A 222 -0.60 3.18 20.98
CA CYS A 222 -1.44 4.29 21.42
C CYS A 222 -1.83 5.24 20.27
N ASP A 223 -1.37 4.99 19.05
CA ASP A 223 -1.63 5.83 17.88
C ASP A 223 -2.90 5.40 17.13
N ASN A 224 -3.34 6.22 16.18
CA ASN A 224 -4.31 5.82 15.18
C ASN A 224 -3.76 4.67 14.33
N MET A 225 -4.63 3.70 14.05
CA MET A 225 -4.27 2.50 13.29
C MET A 225 -5.18 2.41 12.05
N THR A 226 -4.56 2.37 10.88
CA THR A 226 -5.21 2.14 9.60
C THR A 226 -4.41 1.10 8.83
N MET A 227 -5.11 0.10 8.29
CA MET A 227 -4.51 -0.97 7.50
C MET A 227 -5.43 -1.32 6.32
N ILE A 228 -4.83 -1.64 5.18
CA ILE A 228 -5.48 -2.21 4.00
C ILE A 228 -4.78 -3.52 3.68
N LEU A 229 -5.56 -4.61 3.62
CA LEU A 229 -5.11 -5.94 3.20
C LEU A 229 -5.71 -6.30 1.84
N VAL A 230 -4.86 -6.59 0.86
CA VAL A 230 -5.25 -7.01 -0.49
C VAL A 230 -4.71 -8.42 -0.75
N GLN A 231 -5.59 -9.40 -0.81
CA GLN A 231 -5.21 -10.78 -1.15
C GLN A 231 -5.20 -10.98 -2.67
N PHE A 232 -4.11 -11.54 -3.21
CA PHE A 232 -4.04 -11.87 -4.63
C PHE A 232 -4.75 -13.20 -4.90
N LYS A 233 -5.45 -13.29 -6.04
CA LYS A 233 -6.05 -14.55 -6.48
C LYS A 233 -4.99 -15.34 -7.21
N LYS A 234 -4.70 -16.55 -6.73
CA LYS A 234 -3.88 -17.49 -7.49
C LYS A 234 -4.64 -17.88 -8.77
N PRO A 235 -3.95 -18.04 -9.92
CA PRO A 235 -4.56 -18.67 -11.08
C PRO A 235 -5.21 -19.99 -10.64
N ILE A 236 -6.44 -20.23 -11.06
CA ILE A 236 -7.10 -21.51 -10.81
C ILE A 236 -6.31 -22.56 -11.61
N ASP A 237 -5.56 -23.41 -10.91
CA ASP A 237 -4.96 -24.61 -11.51
C ASP A 237 -6.09 -25.48 -12.07
N HIS A 238 -6.34 -25.38 -13.37
CA HIS A 238 -7.25 -26.29 -14.07
C HIS A 238 -6.66 -27.71 -14.25
N GLU A 239 -5.48 -28.00 -13.73
CA GLU A 239 -4.74 -29.25 -13.98
C GLU A 239 -4.77 -30.29 -12.85
N LYS A 240 -5.82 -30.35 -12.02
CA LYS A 240 -5.99 -31.48 -11.06
C LYS A 240 -7.24 -32.35 -11.25
N ASN A 241 -8.07 -32.11 -12.26
CA ASN A 241 -9.29 -32.91 -12.51
C ASN A 241 -9.30 -33.71 -13.83
N ALA A 242 -8.17 -33.89 -14.51
CA ALA A 242 -8.10 -34.61 -15.79
C ALA A 242 -7.30 -35.94 -15.76
N SER A 243 -7.09 -36.55 -14.60
CA SER A 243 -6.39 -37.85 -14.51
C SER A 243 -7.08 -38.87 -13.59
N ALA A 244 -8.40 -39.02 -13.72
CA ALA A 244 -9.15 -40.09 -13.03
C ALA A 244 -10.37 -40.60 -13.84
N SER A 245 -10.15 -41.00 -15.09
CA SER A 245 -11.09 -41.78 -15.94
C SER A 245 -10.37 -42.00 -17.28
N GLU A 246 -10.10 -43.17 -17.86
CA GLU A 246 -10.56 -44.55 -17.74
C GLU A 246 -9.41 -45.45 -18.26
N GLN A 247 -9.13 -46.58 -17.61
CA GLN A 247 -8.51 -47.73 -18.29
C GLN A 247 -9.64 -48.68 -18.71
N PRO A 248 -9.77 -49.06 -19.99
CA PRO A 248 -10.65 -50.16 -20.35
C PRO A 248 -9.97 -51.49 -20.00
N SER A 249 -10.64 -52.25 -19.13
CA SER A 249 -10.40 -53.66 -18.87
C SER A 249 -10.71 -54.48 -20.13
N ILE A 250 -9.77 -55.30 -20.57
CA ILE A 250 -10.02 -56.36 -21.55
C ILE A 250 -9.74 -57.69 -20.84
N GLU A 251 -10.82 -58.38 -20.43
CA GLU A 251 -10.84 -59.81 -20.20
C GLU A 251 -11.87 -60.46 -21.12
N GLY A 252 -11.42 -61.46 -21.89
CA GLY A 252 -12.25 -62.32 -22.72
C GLY A 252 -11.46 -63.55 -23.16
N LYS A 253 -11.77 -64.69 -22.55
CA LYS A 253 -11.09 -66.00 -22.56
C LYS A 253 -11.15 -66.78 -23.88
N ASN A 254 -10.07 -67.55 -24.09
CA ASN A 254 -9.92 -68.94 -24.58
C ASN A 254 -10.50 -69.40 -25.93
N ASP A 255 -9.66 -70.05 -26.75
CA ASP A 255 -9.69 -71.53 -26.85
C ASP A 255 -8.47 -72.16 -27.58
N SER A 256 -7.96 -73.20 -26.91
CA SER A 256 -7.34 -74.47 -27.31
C SER A 256 -6.51 -74.68 -28.60
N ALA A 257 -5.39 -75.41 -28.38
CA ALA A 257 -4.92 -76.62 -29.09
C ALA A 257 -3.53 -76.56 -29.76
N GLY A 258 -2.62 -77.41 -29.27
CA GLY A 258 -1.95 -78.40 -30.14
C GLY A 258 -0.50 -78.15 -30.59
N GLU A 259 0.41 -78.93 -30.01
CA GLU A 259 1.51 -79.67 -30.66
C GLU A 259 2.83 -78.98 -31.13
N GLN A 260 3.90 -79.42 -30.44
CA GLN A 260 5.13 -80.08 -30.95
C GLN A 260 6.23 -79.32 -31.73
N LEU A 261 7.42 -79.36 -31.09
CA LEU A 261 8.73 -79.83 -31.58
C LEU A 261 9.59 -79.02 -32.58
N ALA A 262 10.82 -78.76 -32.09
CA ALA A 262 12.14 -79.03 -32.69
C ALA A 262 12.96 -77.90 -33.38
N ALA A 263 14.23 -77.87 -32.95
CA ALA A 263 15.48 -77.44 -33.62
C ALA A 263 15.59 -75.96 -34.06
N GLY A 264 16.71 -75.24 -33.94
CA GLY A 264 18.12 -75.58 -33.69
C GLY A 264 18.99 -74.64 -34.56
N ASN A 265 20.10 -74.13 -34.01
CA ASN A 265 21.26 -73.54 -34.71
C ASN A 265 21.04 -72.22 -35.51
N THR A 266 21.96 -71.27 -35.73
CA THR A 266 23.41 -71.05 -35.47
C THR A 266 23.74 -69.60 -35.88
N GLU A 267 24.82 -69.04 -35.31
CA GLU A 267 25.84 -68.12 -35.89
C GLU A 267 25.47 -66.78 -36.58
N GLN A 268 25.95 -65.68 -35.97
CA GLN A 268 26.99 -64.72 -36.42
C GLN A 268 26.96 -64.08 -37.84
N PRO A 269 27.66 -62.94 -38.09
CA PRO A 269 28.82 -62.35 -37.40
C PRO A 269 28.58 -61.01 -36.67
#